data_AF-A0A7S0ZB77-F1
#
_entry.id   AF-A0A7S0ZB77-F1
#
_cell.length_a   1.000
_cell.length_b   1.000
_cell.length_c   1.000
_cell.angle_alpha   90.00
_cell.angle_beta   90.00
_cell.angle_gamma   90.00
#
_symmetry.space_group_name_H-M   'P 1'
#
loop_
_entity.id
_entity.type
_entity.pdbx_description
1 polymer ?
#
loop_
_entity_poly.entity_id
_entity_poly.type
_entity_poly.pdbx_seq_one_letter_code
_entity_poly.pdbx_strand_id
1 'polypeptide(L)'
;MDEGRSDQDEDRVIVHIDLDAFYAQVEGVRLGIDPSEPLAVQQWNSVIAVNYPARNYGVSRHLSLEKVLLKCPHIKLVHVETLPLDSLPVESLNHTKNQQQPDQSKDSLERYRRASQKIMKLLSENCDGSIFERASIDEAFLDVTKPVTKMLHSQTVSDSELESALSTSFTPTSDDKKSIAANMTLDLSLISHRRLALGAVIAQNLRYLIYSELKFTCSAGISFNKTFAKLGSGWCKPNAQTIFCSSDTSAMLNTLPLKKIRNLGGKLGALLLNAG
;
A
#
# COMPACT_ATOMS: atom_id res chain seq x y z
N MET A 1 32.34 -10.05 -13.94
CA MET A 1 32.12 -8.98 -14.94
C MET A 1 30.69 -9.16 -15.40
N ASP A 2 29.79 -8.36 -14.84
CA ASP A 2 28.34 -8.48 -15.00
C ASP A 2 27.90 -7.48 -16.07
N GLU A 3 28.14 -7.82 -17.34
CA GLU A 3 27.84 -6.98 -18.51
C GLU A 3 26.42 -7.25 -19.04
N GLY A 4 25.40 -7.11 -18.18
CA GLY A 4 24.01 -7.43 -18.54
C GLY A 4 22.95 -6.40 -18.14
N ARG A 5 23.29 -5.41 -17.30
CA ARG A 5 22.32 -4.39 -16.86
C ARG A 5 22.51 -3.12 -17.67
N SER A 6 21.52 -2.77 -18.51
CA SER A 6 21.53 -1.44 -19.13
C SER A 6 21.36 -0.38 -18.04
N ASP A 7 22.18 0.68 -18.07
CA ASP A 7 22.11 1.84 -17.16
C ASP A 7 20.68 2.44 -17.05
N GLN A 8 19.82 2.15 -18.04
CA GLN A 8 18.44 2.62 -18.09
C GLN A 8 17.56 2.16 -16.91
N ASP A 9 17.85 1.00 -16.31
CA ASP A 9 17.00 0.46 -15.24
C ASP A 9 17.27 1.11 -13.88
N GLU A 10 18.48 1.64 -13.65
CA GLU A 10 18.86 2.36 -12.42
C GLU A 10 18.44 3.83 -12.44
N ASP A 11 18.21 4.39 -13.63
CA ASP A 11 17.70 5.74 -13.80
C ASP A 11 16.19 5.88 -13.54
N ARG A 12 15.47 4.75 -13.49
CA ARG A 12 14.03 4.76 -13.24
C ARG A 12 13.72 5.12 -11.80
N VAL A 13 12.60 5.80 -11.62
CA VAL A 13 12.02 6.05 -10.30
C VAL A 13 10.59 5.57 -10.31
N ILE A 14 10.35 4.49 -9.59
CA ILE A 14 9.06 3.83 -9.43
C ILE A 14 8.56 4.09 -8.02
N VAL A 15 7.36 4.64 -7.93
CA VAL A 15 6.61 4.78 -6.70
C VAL A 15 5.51 3.71 -6.69
N HIS A 16 5.37 3.01 -5.58
CA HIS A 16 4.26 2.12 -5.32
C HIS A 16 3.46 2.66 -4.13
N ILE A 17 2.15 2.85 -4.30
CA ILE A 17 1.23 3.32 -3.27
C ILE A 17 0.32 2.16 -2.86
N ASP A 18 0.17 1.93 -1.56
CA ASP A 18 -0.61 0.85 -0.96
C ASP A 18 -1.46 1.41 0.18
N LEU A 19 -2.79 1.33 0.05
CA LEU A 19 -3.72 1.91 1.04
C LEU A 19 -3.70 1.12 2.36
N ASP A 20 -3.59 1.84 3.46
CA ASP A 20 -3.42 1.24 4.78
C ASP A 20 -4.71 0.56 5.26
N ALA A 21 -4.69 -0.74 5.53
CA ALA A 21 -5.86 -1.48 6.03
C ALA A 21 -7.18 -1.12 5.30
N PHE A 22 -7.14 -1.04 3.96
CA PHE A 22 -8.08 -0.30 3.13
C PHE A 22 -9.56 -0.40 3.52
N TYR A 23 -10.11 -1.61 3.65
CA TYR A 23 -11.55 -1.76 3.95
C TYR A 23 -11.91 -1.20 5.34
N ALA A 24 -11.01 -1.35 6.33
CA ALA A 24 -11.23 -0.77 7.65
C ALA A 24 -11.18 0.76 7.61
N GLN A 25 -10.33 1.37 6.78
CA GLN A 25 -10.38 2.83 6.59
C GLN A 25 -11.67 3.26 5.88
N VAL A 26 -12.15 2.52 4.89
CA VAL A 26 -13.42 2.84 4.21
C VAL A 26 -14.58 2.87 5.20
N GLU A 27 -14.66 1.86 6.08
CA GLU A 27 -15.68 1.85 7.13
C GLU A 27 -15.44 2.92 8.20
N GLY A 28 -14.19 3.17 8.57
CA GLY A 28 -13.84 4.20 9.54
C GLY A 28 -14.25 5.60 9.09
N VAL A 29 -13.92 5.97 7.85
CA VAL A 29 -14.32 7.25 7.25
C VAL A 29 -15.84 7.34 7.12
N ARG A 30 -16.51 6.28 6.64
CA ARG A 30 -17.98 6.27 6.47
C ARG A 30 -18.73 6.46 7.78
N LEU A 31 -18.24 5.84 8.85
CA LEU A 31 -18.90 5.83 10.16
C LEU A 31 -18.38 6.92 11.11
N GLY A 32 -17.39 7.72 10.71
CA GLY A 32 -16.78 8.72 11.57
C GLY A 32 -16.08 8.11 12.80
N ILE A 33 -15.49 6.92 12.65
CA ILE A 33 -14.76 6.24 13.72
C ILE A 33 -13.37 6.88 13.85
N ASP A 34 -12.96 7.17 15.08
CA ASP A 34 -11.63 7.71 15.36
C ASP A 34 -10.55 6.72 14.89
N PRO A 35 -9.53 7.18 14.10
CA PRO A 35 -8.45 6.33 13.62
C PRO A 35 -7.64 5.61 14.71
N SER A 36 -7.69 6.08 15.95
CA SER A 36 -7.04 5.46 17.13
C SER A 36 -7.83 4.30 17.73
N GLU A 37 -9.11 4.15 17.40
CA GLU A 37 -9.96 3.08 17.92
C GLU A 37 -9.77 1.76 17.15
N PRO A 38 -9.81 0.60 17.82
CA PRO A 38 -9.69 -0.70 17.16
C PRO A 38 -10.94 -0.99 16.31
N LEU A 39 -10.72 -1.27 15.03
CA LEU A 39 -11.75 -1.56 14.03
C LEU A 39 -11.35 -2.76 13.16
N ALA A 40 -12.31 -3.66 12.94
CA ALA A 40 -12.18 -4.74 11.99
C ALA A 40 -13.43 -4.84 11.09
N VAL A 41 -13.20 -5.15 9.82
CA VAL A 41 -14.25 -5.43 8.85
C VAL A 41 -14.40 -6.93 8.73
N GLN A 42 -15.63 -7.43 8.85
CA GLN A 42 -15.96 -8.85 8.74
C GLN A 42 -16.83 -9.13 7.51
N GLN A 43 -16.66 -10.34 7.01
CA GLN A 43 -17.51 -10.98 6.01
C GLN A 43 -17.97 -12.30 6.62
N TRP A 44 -19.26 -12.36 6.98
CA TRP A 44 -19.84 -13.39 7.83
C TRP A 44 -19.03 -13.57 9.12
N ASN A 45 -18.53 -14.79 9.36
CA ASN A 45 -17.78 -15.16 10.56
C ASN A 45 -16.25 -14.94 10.44
N SER A 46 -15.77 -14.31 9.37
CA SER A 46 -14.34 -14.09 9.12
C SER A 46 -14.00 -12.61 9.02
N VAL A 47 -12.93 -12.20 9.69
CA VAL A 47 -12.36 -10.86 9.53
C VAL A 47 -11.56 -10.74 8.23
N ILE A 48 -11.87 -9.73 7.41
CA ILE A 48 -11.24 -9.49 6.11
C ILE A 48 -10.32 -8.27 6.10
N ALA A 49 -10.47 -7.32 7.03
CA ALA A 49 -9.55 -6.20 7.22
C ALA A 49 -9.47 -5.77 8.68
N VAL A 50 -8.29 -5.32 9.10
CA VAL A 50 -7.99 -4.94 10.48
C VAL A 50 -7.14 -3.68 10.45
N ASN A 51 -7.62 -2.62 11.12
CA ASN A 51 -6.85 -1.38 11.27
C ASN A 51 -5.68 -1.56 12.24
N TYR A 52 -4.75 -0.60 12.24
CA TYR A 52 -3.50 -0.72 12.99
C TYR A 52 -3.71 -0.74 14.52
N PRO A 53 -4.61 0.06 15.12
CA PRO A 53 -4.93 -0.08 16.55
C PRO A 53 -5.40 -1.48 16.93
N ALA A 54 -6.26 -2.12 16.14
CA ALA A 54 -6.70 -3.49 16.42
C ALA A 54 -5.56 -4.53 16.28
N ARG A 55 -4.58 -4.30 15.39
CA ARG A 55 -3.41 -5.18 15.26
C ARG A 55 -2.53 -5.18 16.52
N ASN A 56 -2.50 -4.09 17.29
CA ASN A 56 -1.75 -4.02 18.54
C ASN A 56 -2.29 -5.00 19.61
N TYR A 57 -3.56 -5.41 19.49
CA TYR A 57 -4.17 -6.47 20.32
C TYR A 57 -3.93 -7.88 19.74
N GLY A 58 -3.10 -8.01 18.70
CA GLY A 58 -2.83 -9.27 18.02
C GLY A 58 -4.01 -9.79 17.20
N VAL A 59 -4.92 -8.90 16.77
CA VAL A 59 -5.99 -9.21 15.81
C VAL A 59 -5.41 -9.22 14.40
N SER A 60 -5.69 -10.28 13.64
CA SER A 60 -5.26 -10.43 12.26
C SER A 60 -6.43 -10.82 11.36
N ARG A 61 -6.25 -10.66 10.04
CA ARG A 61 -7.18 -11.20 9.04
C ARG A 61 -7.36 -12.70 9.25
N HIS A 62 -8.52 -13.22 8.88
CA HIS A 62 -8.92 -14.63 8.95
C HIS A 62 -9.09 -15.20 10.38
N LEU A 63 -9.02 -14.38 11.42
CA LEU A 63 -9.46 -14.82 12.75
C LEU A 63 -11.00 -14.93 12.79
N SER A 64 -11.48 -15.91 13.57
CA SER A 64 -12.90 -16.02 13.92
C SER A 64 -13.31 -14.90 14.88
N LEU A 65 -14.58 -14.52 14.84
CA LEU A 65 -15.12 -13.45 15.69
C LEU A 65 -14.90 -13.72 17.19
N GLU A 66 -15.04 -14.98 17.63
CA GLU A 66 -14.76 -15.38 19.01
C GLU A 66 -13.33 -15.05 19.45
N LYS A 67 -12.33 -15.38 18.61
CA LYS A 67 -10.91 -15.10 18.90
C LYS A 67 -10.62 -13.60 18.87
N VAL A 68 -11.30 -12.87 17.99
CA VAL A 68 -11.18 -11.41 17.88
C VAL A 68 -11.70 -10.74 19.15
N LEU A 69 -12.89 -11.11 19.60
CA LEU A 69 -13.50 -10.58 20.82
C LEU A 69 -12.72 -10.97 22.08
N LEU A 70 -12.11 -12.16 22.12
CA LEU A 70 -11.21 -12.55 23.21
C LEU A 70 -9.97 -11.66 23.29
N LYS A 71 -9.41 -11.26 22.14
CA LYS A 71 -8.21 -10.43 22.03
C LYS A 71 -8.49 -8.94 22.26
N CYS A 72 -9.62 -8.45 21.78
CA CYS A 72 -10.02 -7.04 21.85
C CYS A 72 -11.54 -6.94 22.06
N PRO A 73 -12.03 -7.01 23.31
CA PRO A 73 -13.47 -7.02 23.60
C PRO A 73 -14.21 -5.75 23.15
N HIS A 74 -13.52 -4.61 23.11
CA HIS A 74 -14.05 -3.30 22.71
C HIS A 74 -13.85 -2.97 21.22
N ILE A 75 -13.46 -3.95 20.40
CA ILE A 75 -13.25 -3.73 18.96
C ILE A 75 -14.57 -3.39 18.26
N LYS A 76 -14.54 -2.38 17.39
CA LYS A 76 -15.65 -2.10 16.47
C LYS A 76 -15.61 -3.13 15.34
N LEU A 77 -16.65 -3.97 15.25
CA LEU A 77 -16.83 -4.93 14.16
C LEU A 77 -17.85 -4.39 13.18
N VAL A 78 -17.46 -4.26 11.91
CA VAL A 78 -18.33 -3.76 10.84
C VAL A 78 -18.47 -4.84 9.79
N HIS A 79 -19.71 -5.27 9.52
CA HIS A 79 -19.97 -6.21 8.44
C HIS A 79 -19.92 -5.50 7.09
N VAL A 80 -19.43 -6.19 6.05
CA VAL A 80 -19.60 -5.74 4.67
C VAL A 80 -21.09 -5.56 4.34
N GLU A 81 -21.40 -4.71 3.37
CA GLU A 81 -22.78 -4.53 2.95
C GLU A 81 -23.38 -5.84 2.42
N THR A 82 -24.62 -6.16 2.77
CA THR A 82 -25.33 -7.34 2.29
C THR A 82 -26.54 -6.90 1.46
N LEU A 83 -26.65 -7.42 0.24
CA LEU A 83 -27.78 -7.15 -0.64
C LEU A 83 -28.75 -8.33 -0.65
N PRO A 84 -30.07 -8.10 -0.52
CA PRO A 84 -31.07 -9.15 -0.73
C PRO A 84 -30.90 -9.79 -2.12
N LEU A 85 -31.03 -11.10 -2.22
CA LEU A 85 -30.91 -11.84 -3.49
C LEU A 85 -31.85 -11.30 -4.58
N ASP A 86 -33.04 -10.86 -4.18
CA ASP A 86 -34.07 -10.30 -5.08
C ASP A 86 -33.71 -8.92 -5.66
N SER A 87 -32.71 -8.26 -5.09
CA SER A 87 -32.24 -6.93 -5.52
C SER A 87 -31.00 -6.97 -6.43
N LEU A 88 -30.49 -8.17 -6.75
CA LEU A 88 -29.29 -8.32 -7.58
C LEU A 88 -29.64 -8.27 -9.08
N PRO A 89 -28.84 -7.58 -9.92
CA PRO A 89 -29.00 -7.60 -11.38
C PRO A 89 -28.91 -9.03 -11.93
N VAL A 90 -29.74 -9.37 -12.93
CA VAL A 90 -29.88 -10.73 -13.48
C VAL A 90 -28.55 -11.36 -13.92
N GLU A 91 -27.60 -10.55 -14.38
CA GLU A 91 -26.25 -11.00 -14.78
C GLU A 91 -25.43 -11.58 -13.61
N SER A 92 -25.72 -11.15 -12.37
CA SER A 92 -25.05 -11.61 -11.15
C SER A 92 -25.54 -12.97 -10.65
N LEU A 93 -26.65 -13.46 -11.20
CA LEU A 93 -27.30 -14.74 -10.82
C LEU A 93 -26.75 -15.94 -11.62
N ASN A 94 -25.98 -15.72 -12.67
CA ASN A 94 -25.52 -16.79 -13.58
C ASN A 94 -24.38 -17.66 -13.02
N HIS A 95 -23.74 -17.27 -11.92
CA HIS A 95 -22.66 -18.06 -11.29
C HIS A 95 -23.13 -19.01 -10.17
N THR A 96 -24.40 -18.99 -9.79
CA THR A 96 -24.95 -19.79 -8.68
C THR A 96 -25.88 -20.88 -9.20
N LYS A 97 -25.36 -21.85 -9.95
CA LYS A 97 -26.14 -23.04 -10.34
C LYS A 97 -25.93 -24.27 -9.47
N ASN A 98 -25.05 -24.25 -8.48
CA ASN A 98 -24.86 -25.39 -7.59
C ASN A 98 -24.51 -24.91 -6.17
N GLN A 99 -25.50 -24.72 -5.31
CA GLN A 99 -25.47 -25.13 -3.90
C GLN A 99 -26.79 -24.77 -3.21
N GLN A 100 -27.25 -25.71 -2.41
CA GLN A 100 -28.50 -25.71 -1.66
C GLN A 100 -28.55 -24.50 -0.71
N GLN A 101 -29.69 -23.80 -0.77
CA GLN A 101 -30.10 -22.55 -0.11
C GLN A 101 -29.15 -21.92 0.94
N PRO A 102 -28.59 -20.71 0.66
CA PRO A 102 -27.97 -19.86 1.65
C PRO A 102 -28.90 -18.69 2.05
N ASP A 103 -28.61 -18.07 3.20
CA ASP A 103 -29.01 -16.73 3.63
C ASP A 103 -29.53 -15.84 2.49
N GLN A 104 -30.69 -15.18 2.66
CA GLN A 104 -31.38 -14.38 1.64
C GLN A 104 -30.58 -13.17 1.13
N SER A 105 -29.32 -13.03 1.54
CA SER A 105 -28.45 -11.90 1.27
C SER A 105 -27.06 -12.33 0.79
N LYS A 106 -26.42 -11.47 -0.02
CA LYS A 106 -25.06 -11.67 -0.55
C LYS A 106 -24.19 -10.47 -0.23
N ASP A 107 -22.92 -10.71 0.11
CA ASP A 107 -21.95 -9.64 0.34
C ASP A 107 -21.74 -8.78 -0.90
N SER A 108 -21.74 -7.46 -0.69
CA SER A 108 -21.42 -6.44 -1.67
C SER A 108 -20.15 -5.71 -1.25
N LEU A 109 -19.13 -5.81 -2.10
CA LEU A 109 -17.87 -5.08 -1.95
C LEU A 109 -17.88 -3.75 -2.73
N GLU A 110 -19.05 -3.34 -3.23
CA GLU A 110 -19.17 -2.22 -4.15
C GLU A 110 -18.74 -0.88 -3.52
N ARG A 111 -19.01 -0.71 -2.23
CA ARG A 111 -18.53 0.43 -1.44
C ARG A 111 -17.01 0.58 -1.52
N TYR A 112 -16.27 -0.51 -1.34
CA TYR A 112 -14.80 -0.50 -1.41
C TYR A 112 -14.32 -0.26 -2.85
N ARG A 113 -15.01 -0.81 -3.86
CA ARG A 113 -14.69 -0.55 -5.27
C ARG A 113 -14.86 0.92 -5.64
N ARG A 114 -15.93 1.58 -5.17
CA ARG A 114 -16.18 3.01 -5.39
C ARG A 114 -15.13 3.89 -4.71
N ALA A 115 -14.76 3.56 -3.47
CA ALA A 115 -13.68 4.26 -2.77
C ALA A 115 -12.34 4.12 -3.53
N SER A 116 -12.03 2.90 -3.98
CA SER A 116 -10.86 2.62 -4.81
C SER A 116 -10.86 3.43 -6.10
N GLN A 117 -11.97 3.46 -6.84
CA GLN A 117 -12.08 4.22 -8.08
C GLN A 117 -11.80 5.71 -7.88
N LYS A 118 -12.31 6.31 -6.78
CA LYS A 118 -12.04 7.71 -6.44
C LYS A 118 -10.54 7.96 -6.21
N ILE A 119 -9.89 7.10 -5.44
CA ILE A 119 -8.45 7.21 -5.14
C ILE A 119 -7.61 7.01 -6.40
N MET A 120 -7.90 5.98 -7.19
CA MET A 120 -7.17 5.68 -8.42
C MET A 120 -7.35 6.81 -9.45
N LYS A 121 -8.55 7.40 -9.52
CA LYS A 121 -8.81 8.58 -10.35
C LYS A 121 -7.96 9.77 -9.88
N LEU A 122 -8.01 10.09 -8.58
CA LEU A 122 -7.22 11.16 -7.98
C LEU A 122 -5.72 11.01 -8.27
N LEU A 123 -5.19 9.80 -8.11
CA LEU A 123 -3.80 9.50 -8.49
C LEU A 123 -3.58 9.75 -9.98
N SER A 124 -4.37 9.13 -10.86
CA SER A 124 -4.17 9.24 -12.31
C SER A 124 -4.25 10.68 -12.85
N GLU A 125 -5.09 11.53 -12.25
CA GLU A 125 -5.26 12.94 -12.65
C GLU A 125 -4.13 13.84 -12.12
N ASN A 126 -3.40 13.41 -11.10
CA ASN A 126 -2.28 14.15 -10.49
C ASN A 126 -0.92 13.51 -10.80
N CYS A 127 -0.85 12.71 -11.85
CA CYS A 127 0.32 11.98 -12.33
C CYS A 127 0.94 12.62 -13.58
N ASP A 128 1.06 13.95 -13.65
CA ASP A 128 1.56 14.63 -14.84
C ASP A 128 2.92 14.09 -15.31
N GLY A 129 2.94 13.56 -16.52
CA GLY A 129 4.12 12.94 -17.14
C GLY A 129 4.53 11.57 -16.55
N SER A 130 3.82 11.06 -15.55
CA SER A 130 4.06 9.74 -14.96
C SER A 130 3.27 8.65 -15.67
N ILE A 131 3.76 7.40 -15.65
CA ILE A 131 3.00 6.25 -16.15
C ILE A 131 2.28 5.62 -14.96
N PHE A 132 0.94 5.65 -14.99
CA PHE A 132 0.09 5.10 -13.93
C PHE A 132 -0.37 3.67 -14.26
N GLU A 133 -0.22 2.76 -13.30
CA GLU A 133 -0.70 1.38 -13.39
C GLU A 133 -1.45 0.99 -12.11
N ARG A 134 -2.75 0.74 -12.23
CA ARG A 134 -3.52 0.13 -11.16
C ARG A 134 -3.15 -1.35 -11.04
N ALA A 135 -2.66 -1.76 -9.87
CA ALA A 135 -2.25 -3.15 -9.62
C ALA A 135 -3.33 -3.96 -8.87
N SER A 136 -4.12 -3.32 -7.99
CA SER A 136 -5.22 -3.96 -7.27
C SER A 136 -6.35 -2.97 -6.95
N ILE A 137 -7.25 -3.36 -6.04
CA ILE A 137 -8.26 -2.45 -5.48
C ILE A 137 -7.64 -1.37 -4.57
N ASP A 138 -6.49 -1.63 -3.96
CA ASP A 138 -5.88 -0.79 -2.95
C ASP A 138 -4.43 -0.41 -3.25
N GLU A 139 -3.93 -0.76 -4.44
CA GLU A 139 -2.53 -0.53 -4.80
C GLU A 139 -2.32 -0.07 -6.26
N ALA A 140 -1.32 0.77 -6.46
CA ALA A 140 -0.93 1.28 -7.78
C ALA A 140 0.58 1.53 -7.88
N PHE A 141 1.11 1.41 -9.10
CA PHE A 141 2.45 1.80 -9.47
C PHE A 141 2.43 3.09 -10.29
N LEU A 142 3.41 3.93 -10.05
CA LEU A 142 3.66 5.16 -10.78
C LEU A 142 5.12 5.15 -11.22
N ASP A 143 5.36 5.20 -12.52
CA ASP A 143 6.68 5.54 -13.06
C ASP A 143 6.80 7.07 -13.10
N VAL A 144 7.55 7.63 -12.15
CA VAL A 144 7.75 9.08 -11.99
C VAL A 144 9.08 9.53 -12.58
N THR A 145 9.72 8.71 -13.42
CA THR A 145 11.05 8.99 -13.99
C THR A 145 11.09 10.30 -14.76
N LYS A 146 10.06 10.58 -15.59
CA LYS A 146 9.97 11.82 -16.37
C LYS A 146 9.86 13.07 -15.49
N PRO A 147 8.87 13.18 -14.57
CA PRO A 147 8.78 14.36 -13.70
C PRO A 147 10.01 14.52 -12.79
N VAL A 148 10.58 13.43 -12.25
CA VAL A 148 11.84 13.48 -11.49
C VAL A 148 12.97 14.06 -12.35
N THR A 149 13.10 13.59 -13.60
CA THR A 149 14.12 14.10 -14.52
C THR A 149 13.94 15.59 -14.76
N LYS A 150 12.70 16.05 -14.97
CA LYS A 150 12.38 17.48 -15.13
C LYS A 150 12.80 18.28 -13.89
N MET A 151 12.41 17.83 -12.70
CA MET A 151 12.74 18.49 -11.42
C MET A 151 14.25 18.57 -11.16
N LEU A 152 14.99 17.53 -11.55
CA LEU A 152 16.45 17.49 -11.42
C LEU A 152 17.13 18.56 -12.30
N HIS A 153 16.68 18.72 -13.55
CA HIS A 153 17.22 19.73 -14.47
C HIS A 153 16.86 21.15 -14.06
N SER A 154 15.65 21.37 -13.56
CA SER A 154 15.16 22.70 -13.18
C SER A 154 15.62 23.15 -11.79
N GLN A 155 16.36 22.31 -11.04
CA GLN A 155 16.84 22.56 -9.68
C GLN A 155 15.75 23.15 -8.76
N THR A 156 14.51 22.71 -8.94
CA THR A 156 13.34 23.37 -8.34
C THR A 156 13.15 23.02 -6.87
N VAL A 157 13.79 21.94 -6.40
CA VAL A 157 13.69 21.46 -5.02
C VAL A 157 15.04 21.63 -4.33
N SER A 158 15.02 22.36 -3.22
CA SER A 158 16.18 22.57 -2.36
C SER A 158 16.59 21.29 -1.63
N ASP A 159 17.86 21.18 -1.23
CA ASP A 159 18.33 20.02 -0.48
C ASP A 159 17.61 19.88 0.89
N SER A 160 17.19 20.99 1.50
CA SER A 160 16.34 20.99 2.70
C SER A 160 14.96 20.37 2.49
N GLU A 161 14.34 20.58 1.32
CA GLU A 161 13.05 19.97 0.99
C GLU A 161 13.21 18.48 0.70
N LEU A 162 14.32 18.07 0.07
CA LEU A 162 14.66 16.66 -0.08
C LEU A 162 14.79 16.00 1.29
N GLU A 163 15.58 16.57 2.20
CA GLU A 163 15.74 16.03 3.56
C GLU A 163 14.42 15.95 4.34
N SER A 164 13.54 16.94 4.18
CA SER A 164 12.19 16.90 4.78
C SER A 164 11.36 15.72 4.26
N ALA A 165 11.33 15.50 2.95
CA ALA A 165 10.61 14.38 2.33
C ALA A 165 11.20 13.00 2.68
N LEU A 166 12.48 12.97 3.08
CA LEU A 166 13.12 11.78 3.63
C LEU A 166 12.75 11.54 5.09
N SER A 167 12.27 12.52 5.84
CA SER A 167 12.14 12.44 7.30
C SER A 167 10.71 12.16 7.82
N THR A 168 9.65 12.34 7.02
CA THR A 168 8.30 12.57 7.57
C THR A 168 7.22 11.53 7.24
N SER A 169 6.52 11.09 8.29
CA SER A 169 5.08 10.80 8.26
C SER A 169 4.32 12.13 8.18
N PHE A 170 3.28 12.22 7.33
CA PHE A 170 2.58 13.48 7.06
C PHE A 170 1.57 13.89 8.16
N THR A 171 1.29 13.04 9.16
CA THR A 171 0.31 13.32 10.23
C THR A 171 0.98 13.51 11.59
N PRO A 172 0.59 14.53 12.39
CA PRO A 172 1.09 14.74 13.75
C PRO A 172 0.40 13.80 14.74
N THR A 173 0.56 12.50 14.54
CA THR A 173 0.14 11.47 15.52
C THR A 173 1.39 10.97 16.22
N SER A 174 1.36 10.95 17.55
CA SER A 174 2.45 10.83 18.54
C SER A 174 3.38 9.61 18.46
N ASP A 175 3.30 8.81 17.39
CA ASP A 175 4.21 7.71 17.11
C ASP A 175 5.10 8.08 15.91
N ASP A 176 5.99 9.05 16.12
CA ASP A 176 7.05 9.47 15.18
C ASP A 176 8.10 8.37 15.00
N LYS A 177 7.72 7.25 14.37
CA LYS A 177 8.68 6.29 13.83
C LYS A 177 9.20 6.87 12.53
N LYS A 178 10.38 7.49 12.60
CA LYS A 178 11.15 8.06 11.49
C LYS A 178 11.00 7.21 10.23
N SER A 179 10.39 7.80 9.21
CA SER A 179 10.20 7.24 7.88
C SER A 179 11.50 7.34 7.09
N ILE A 180 12.59 6.71 7.55
CA ILE A 180 13.78 6.54 6.72
C ILE A 180 13.95 5.05 6.49
N ALA A 181 14.34 4.72 5.26
CA ALA A 181 14.71 3.41 4.77
C ALA A 181 15.29 2.47 5.83
N ALA A 182 15.10 1.17 5.63
CA ALA A 182 15.91 0.15 6.28
C ALA A 182 17.40 0.58 6.33
N ASN A 183 17.86 1.12 7.45
CA ASN A 183 19.26 1.39 7.78
C ASN A 183 20.15 2.19 6.78
N MET A 184 19.70 3.21 6.05
CA MET A 184 20.69 4.02 5.29
C MET A 184 20.35 5.47 4.97
N THR A 185 21.39 6.31 5.04
CA THR A 185 21.40 7.73 4.66
C THR A 185 21.58 7.84 3.16
N LEU A 186 20.67 8.52 2.46
CA LEU A 186 20.89 8.85 1.05
C LEU A 186 22.03 9.85 0.91
N ASP A 187 23.04 9.50 0.12
CA ASP A 187 24.06 10.44 -0.33
C ASP A 187 23.51 11.33 -1.46
N LEU A 188 23.11 12.57 -1.13
CA LEU A 188 22.56 13.54 -2.08
C LEU A 188 23.60 14.12 -3.06
N SER A 189 24.88 13.75 -2.94
CA SER A 189 25.89 14.04 -3.97
C SER A 189 25.72 13.13 -5.20
N LEU A 190 25.11 11.96 -5.03
CA LEU A 190 24.87 10.99 -6.10
C LEU A 190 23.54 11.30 -6.83
N ILE A 191 23.60 11.37 -8.15
CA ILE A 191 22.43 11.64 -9.00
C ILE A 191 21.33 10.59 -8.79
N SER A 192 21.69 9.31 -8.70
CA SER A 192 20.74 8.21 -8.48
C SER A 192 19.96 8.38 -7.16
N HIS A 193 20.64 8.80 -6.09
CA HIS A 193 20.01 9.08 -4.80
C HIS A 193 19.14 10.33 -4.85
N ARG A 194 19.59 11.41 -5.50
CA ARG A 194 18.76 12.61 -5.71
C ARG A 194 17.47 12.27 -6.46
N ARG A 195 17.53 11.40 -7.47
CA ARG A 195 16.35 10.94 -8.21
C ARG A 195 15.35 10.22 -7.29
N LEU A 196 15.83 9.32 -6.43
CA LEU A 196 14.98 8.63 -5.46
C LEU A 196 14.39 9.59 -4.42
N ALA A 197 15.17 10.56 -3.94
CA ALA A 197 14.69 11.59 -3.03
C ALA A 197 13.59 12.47 -3.66
N LEU A 198 13.75 12.87 -4.93
CA LEU A 198 12.69 13.57 -5.68
C LEU A 198 11.45 12.69 -5.88
N GLY A 199 11.63 11.39 -6.12
CA GLY A 199 10.53 10.42 -6.14
C GLY A 199 9.79 10.35 -4.80
N ALA A 200 10.51 10.48 -3.69
CA ALA A 200 9.95 10.50 -2.34
C ALA A 200 9.14 11.79 -2.07
N VAL A 201 9.55 12.95 -2.62
CA VAL A 201 8.76 14.19 -2.61
C VAL A 201 7.44 13.99 -3.36
N ILE A 202 7.49 13.41 -4.57
CA ILE A 202 6.27 13.13 -5.35
C ILE A 202 5.36 12.17 -4.59
N ALA A 203 5.91 11.09 -4.02
CA ALA A 203 5.16 10.13 -3.21
C ALA A 203 4.49 10.81 -2.00
N GLN A 204 5.21 11.67 -1.29
CA GLN A 204 4.68 12.42 -0.15
C GLN A 204 3.50 13.31 -0.57
N ASN A 205 3.64 14.04 -1.68
CA ASN A 205 2.57 14.91 -2.20
C ASN A 205 1.32 14.12 -2.58
N LEU A 206 1.47 12.98 -3.26
CA LEU A 206 0.34 12.12 -3.62
C LEU A 206 -0.34 11.52 -2.39
N ARG A 207 0.44 11.07 -1.40
CA ARG A 207 -0.09 10.58 -0.12
C ARG A 207 -0.85 11.67 0.62
N TYR A 208 -0.31 12.89 0.65
CA TYR A 208 -1.01 14.04 1.23
C TYR A 208 -2.32 14.32 0.51
N LEU A 209 -2.32 14.33 -0.81
CA LEU A 209 -3.50 14.58 -1.62
C LEU A 209 -4.62 13.56 -1.34
N ILE A 210 -4.29 12.27 -1.27
CA ILE A 210 -5.25 11.22 -0.88
C ILE A 210 -5.82 11.50 0.52
N TYR A 211 -4.97 11.88 1.47
CA TYR A 211 -5.41 12.15 2.84
C TYR A 211 -6.25 13.43 2.94
N SER A 212 -5.84 14.52 2.30
CA SER A 212 -6.51 15.82 2.40
C SER A 212 -7.92 15.75 1.81
N GLU A 213 -8.08 15.11 0.65
CA GLU A 213 -9.36 15.01 -0.07
C GLU A 213 -10.26 13.88 0.44
N LEU A 214 -9.69 12.69 0.69
CA LEU A 214 -10.48 11.47 0.91
C LEU A 214 -10.31 10.87 2.32
N LYS A 215 -9.44 11.46 3.15
CA LYS A 215 -9.15 11.02 4.53
C LYS A 215 -8.62 9.59 4.63
N PHE A 216 -8.01 9.08 3.55
CA PHE A 216 -7.32 7.80 3.56
C PHE A 216 -5.82 7.99 3.77
N THR A 217 -5.25 7.21 4.66
CA THR A 217 -3.80 7.05 4.78
C THR A 217 -3.31 5.95 3.84
N CYS A 218 -2.07 6.08 3.38
CA CYS A 218 -1.42 5.07 2.58
C CYS A 218 0.08 5.09 2.82
N SER A 219 0.68 3.94 2.53
CA SER A 219 2.12 3.75 2.63
C SER A 219 2.71 3.61 1.24
N ALA A 220 3.95 4.11 1.06
CA ALA A 220 4.59 4.14 -0.24
C ALA A 220 5.98 3.50 -0.23
N GLY A 221 6.37 2.93 -1.37
CA GLY A 221 7.74 2.48 -1.62
C GLY A 221 8.29 3.14 -2.86
N ILE A 222 9.52 3.62 -2.78
CA ILE A 222 10.21 4.32 -3.87
C ILE A 222 11.48 3.56 -4.21
N SER A 223 11.65 3.16 -5.46
CA SER A 223 12.84 2.43 -5.90
C SER A 223 13.02 2.49 -7.42
N PHE A 224 14.04 1.83 -7.95
CA PHE A 224 14.37 1.77 -9.37
C PHE A 224 13.55 0.72 -10.16
N ASN A 225 12.77 -0.11 -9.47
CA ASN A 225 11.83 -1.03 -10.10
C ASN A 225 10.59 -1.33 -9.24
N LYS A 226 9.58 -1.95 -9.86
CA LYS A 226 8.31 -2.30 -9.21
C LYS A 226 8.45 -3.31 -8.06
N THR A 227 9.42 -4.22 -8.13
CA THR A 227 9.60 -5.26 -7.10
C THR A 227 10.04 -4.63 -5.78
N PHE A 228 11.07 -3.79 -5.82
CA PHE A 228 11.54 -3.08 -4.62
C PHE A 228 10.57 -1.99 -4.18
N ALA A 229 9.94 -1.26 -5.09
CA ALA A 229 8.89 -0.30 -4.71
C ALA A 229 7.74 -0.99 -3.96
N LYS A 230 7.29 -2.18 -4.42
CA LYS A 230 6.26 -2.97 -3.72
C LYS A 230 6.73 -3.46 -2.36
N LEU A 231 7.99 -3.92 -2.25
CA LEU A 231 8.57 -4.31 -0.98
C LEU A 231 8.61 -3.12 -0.01
N GLY A 232 8.99 -1.93 -0.51
CA GLY A 232 9.14 -0.71 0.27
C GLY A 232 7.84 -0.23 0.88
N SER A 233 6.75 -0.22 0.11
CA SER A 233 5.45 0.18 0.66
C SER A 233 4.95 -0.78 1.75
N GLY A 234 5.45 -2.02 1.78
CA GLY A 234 5.14 -3.03 2.79
C GLY A 234 6.05 -2.99 4.02
N TRP A 235 7.15 -2.24 3.97
CA TRP A 235 8.22 -2.30 4.98
C TRP A 235 7.86 -1.52 6.24
N CYS A 236 7.52 -0.24 6.07
CA CYS A 236 7.04 0.63 7.14
C CYS A 236 5.58 0.96 6.86
N LYS A 237 4.69 0.50 7.75
CA LYS A 237 3.26 0.83 7.76
C LYS A 237 2.79 1.04 9.21
N PRO A 238 1.76 1.88 9.46
CA PRO A 238 0.97 2.67 8.50
C PRO A 238 1.60 4.01 8.16
N ASN A 239 1.01 4.70 7.18
CA ASN A 239 1.25 6.11 6.85
C ASN A 239 2.73 6.49 6.78
N ALA A 240 3.53 5.65 6.14
CA ALA A 240 4.96 5.85 6.00
C ALA A 240 5.40 5.65 4.55
N GLN A 241 6.63 6.05 4.25
CA GLN A 241 7.24 5.76 2.96
C GLN A 241 8.65 5.21 3.15
N THR A 242 9.05 4.30 2.26
CA THR A 242 10.35 3.64 2.32
C THR A 242 11.05 3.76 0.97
N ILE A 243 12.32 4.16 0.99
CA ILE A 243 13.15 4.24 -0.22
C ILE A 243 14.08 3.02 -0.23
N PHE A 244 14.23 2.40 -1.40
CA PHE A 244 15.23 1.35 -1.61
C PHE A 244 16.13 1.69 -2.79
N CYS A 245 17.43 1.75 -2.52
CA CYS A 245 18.45 2.05 -3.51
C CYS A 245 19.00 0.77 -4.15
N SER A 246 19.61 0.89 -5.32
CA SER A 246 20.25 -0.24 -6.00
C SER A 246 21.39 -0.82 -5.16
N SER A 247 22.15 0.02 -4.45
CA SER A 247 23.20 -0.36 -3.50
C SER A 247 22.73 -1.36 -2.42
N ASP A 248 21.48 -1.27 -2.01
CA ASP A 248 20.95 -2.00 -0.85
C ASP A 248 20.42 -3.39 -1.25
N THR A 249 20.30 -3.63 -2.55
CA THR A 249 19.69 -4.82 -3.13
C THR A 249 20.29 -6.11 -2.57
N SER A 250 21.63 -6.20 -2.54
CA SER A 250 22.31 -7.42 -2.09
C SER A 250 22.09 -7.68 -0.60
N ALA A 251 22.31 -6.66 0.25
CA ALA A 251 22.11 -6.78 1.69
C ALA A 251 20.67 -7.14 2.06
N MET A 252 19.70 -6.55 1.36
CA MET A 252 18.28 -6.85 1.57
C MET A 252 17.88 -8.24 1.10
N LEU A 253 18.26 -8.64 -0.11
CA LEU A 253 17.88 -9.96 -0.65
C LEU A 253 18.44 -11.10 0.21
N ASN A 254 19.60 -10.89 0.86
CA ASN A 254 20.17 -11.86 1.81
C ASN A 254 19.34 -12.04 3.09
N THR A 255 18.55 -11.04 3.49
CA THR A 255 17.76 -11.09 4.73
C THR A 255 16.27 -11.32 4.48
N LEU A 256 15.80 -11.08 3.26
CA LEU A 256 14.40 -11.14 2.92
C LEU A 256 13.96 -12.59 2.66
N PRO A 257 12.95 -13.12 3.40
CA PRO A 257 12.42 -14.44 3.10
C PRO A 257 11.86 -14.47 1.67
N LEU A 258 12.22 -15.48 0.88
CA LEU A 258 11.85 -15.58 -0.54
C LEU A 258 10.33 -15.41 -0.77
N LYS A 259 9.51 -15.92 0.15
CA LYS A 259 8.04 -15.80 0.12
C LYS A 259 7.50 -14.37 0.21
N LYS A 260 8.33 -13.41 0.62
CA LYS A 260 7.98 -11.98 0.70
C LYS A 260 8.22 -11.25 -0.62
N ILE A 261 8.92 -11.86 -1.58
CA ILE A 261 9.12 -11.30 -2.91
C ILE A 261 7.86 -11.51 -3.76
N ARG A 262 7.44 -10.47 -4.49
CA ARG A 262 6.30 -10.52 -5.40
C ARG A 262 6.45 -11.71 -6.36
N ASN A 263 5.34 -12.42 -6.61
CA ASN A 263 5.26 -13.64 -7.42
C ASN A 263 5.96 -14.88 -6.85
N LEU A 264 6.68 -14.78 -5.72
CA LEU A 264 7.37 -15.91 -5.08
C LEU A 264 6.71 -16.38 -3.77
N GLY A 265 5.52 -15.89 -3.43
CA GLY A 265 4.77 -16.34 -2.23
C GLY A 265 4.10 -17.72 -2.37
N GLY A 266 4.02 -18.26 -3.60
CA GLY A 266 3.28 -19.49 -3.91
C GLY A 266 4.17 -20.72 -4.14
N LYS A 267 3.68 -21.63 -5.00
CA LYS A 267 4.37 -22.89 -5.32
C LYS A 267 5.78 -22.68 -5.87
N LEU A 268 5.98 -21.68 -6.73
CA LEU A 268 7.29 -21.38 -7.31
C LEU A 268 8.33 -21.03 -6.23
N GLY A 269 8.00 -20.16 -5.28
CA GLY A 269 8.93 -19.85 -4.19
C GLY A 269 9.18 -21.03 -3.26
N ALA A 270 8.18 -21.90 -3.04
CA ALA A 270 8.40 -23.14 -2.31
C ALA A 270 9.37 -24.09 -3.05
N LEU A 271 9.26 -24.19 -4.37
CA LEU A 271 10.19 -24.97 -5.19
C LEU A 271 11.61 -24.42 -5.13
N LEU A 272 11.77 -23.11 -5.25
CA LEU A 272 13.08 -22.45 -5.16
C LEU A 272 13.73 -22.66 -3.79
N LEU A 273 12.97 -22.52 -2.68
CA LEU A 273 13.47 -22.82 -1.33
C LEU A 273 13.90 -24.27 -1.15
N ASN A 274 13.27 -25.20 -1.88
CA ASN A 274 13.64 -26.61 -1.85
C ASN A 274 14.84 -26.92 -2.77
N ALA A 275 15.21 -26.02 -3.67
CA ALA A 275 16.28 -26.20 -4.64
C ALA A 275 17.67 -25.76 -4.13
N GLY A 276 17.74 -25.02 -3.01
CA GLY A 276 18.97 -24.50 -2.40
C GLY A 276 19.13 -23.00 -2.62
#